data_AF-A0A382DKD0-F1
#
_entry.id   AF-A0A382DKD0-F1
#
_cell.length_a   1.000
_cell.length_b   1.000
_cell.length_c   1.000
_cell.angle_alpha   90.00
_cell.angle_beta   90.00
_cell.angle_gamma   90.00
#
_symmetry.space_group_name_H-M   'P 1'
#
loop_
_entity.id
_entity.type
_entity.pdbx_description
1 polymer ?
#
loop_
_entity_poly.entity_id
_entity_poly.type
_entity_poly.pdbx_seq_one_letter_code
_entity_poly.pdbx_strand_id
1 'polypeptide(L)' 'LGTGGSDAHIVSAVGTCMTRFEKKIENESDLVQELRNGRFTAVKLES' A
#
# COMPACT_ATOMS: atom_id res chain seq x y z
N LEU A 1 -0.72 -0.75 -12.88
CA LEU A 1 -0.02 -1.25 -11.67
C LEU A 1 0.71 -0.08 -11.04
N GLY A 2 0.47 0.19 -9.77
CA GLY A 2 1.02 1.35 -9.08
C GLY A 2 0.79 1.25 -7.59
N THR A 3 1.62 1.94 -6.80
CA THR A 3 1.48 2.05 -5.36
C THR A 3 0.64 3.27 -5.02
N GLY A 4 -0.14 3.18 -3.95
CA GLY A 4 -0.90 4.29 -3.38
C GLY A 4 -0.42 4.62 -1.97
N GLY A 5 -0.39 5.91 -1.65
CA GLY A 5 -0.10 6.45 -0.32
C GLY A 5 -0.89 7.73 -0.07
N SER A 6 -1.37 7.91 1.15
CA SER A 6 -2.29 9.02 1.50
C SER A 6 -1.64 10.40 1.56
N ASP A 7 -0.30 10.48 1.65
CA ASP A 7 0.45 11.75 1.84
C ASP A 7 -0.19 12.65 2.93
N ALA A 8 -0.65 12.01 3.99
CA ALA A 8 -1.51 12.63 4.98
C ALA A 8 -0.72 13.66 5.82
N HIS A 9 -1.10 14.93 5.69
CA HIS A 9 -0.62 16.00 6.55
C HIS A 9 -1.53 16.24 7.77
N ILE A 10 -2.70 15.58 7.79
CA ILE A 10 -3.69 15.60 8.89
C ILE A 10 -4.19 14.19 9.18
N VAL A 11 -4.56 13.91 10.44
CA VAL A 11 -4.95 12.55 10.90
C VAL A 11 -6.13 11.99 10.12
N SER A 12 -7.11 12.81 9.78
CA SER A 12 -8.28 12.40 9.01
C SER A 12 -7.96 11.97 7.57
N ALA A 13 -6.78 12.32 7.04
CA ALA A 13 -6.36 11.91 5.71
C ALA A 13 -5.59 10.57 5.73
N VAL A 14 -5.22 10.05 6.90
CA VAL A 14 -4.46 8.80 7.03
C VAL A 14 -5.27 7.65 6.47
N GLY A 15 -4.67 6.90 5.54
CA GLY A 15 -5.27 5.71 4.96
C GLY A 15 -6.22 5.96 3.79
N THR A 16 -6.46 7.21 3.37
CA THR A 16 -7.32 7.53 2.20
C THR A 16 -6.86 6.85 0.91
N CYS A 17 -5.55 6.70 0.71
CA CYS A 17 -4.92 5.94 -0.36
C CYS A 17 -3.87 4.98 0.22
N MET A 18 -3.90 3.71 -0.21
CA MET A 18 -2.99 2.66 0.26
C MET A 18 -2.56 1.72 -0.87
N THR A 19 -1.61 0.84 -0.59
CA THR A 19 -1.20 -0.25 -1.49
C THR A 19 -1.63 -1.58 -0.87
N ARG A 20 -2.41 -2.37 -1.59
CA ARG A 20 -2.79 -3.74 -1.20
C ARG A 20 -1.80 -4.74 -1.80
N PHE A 21 -1.23 -5.60 -0.96
CA PHE A 21 -0.41 -6.75 -1.35
C PHE A 21 -1.23 -8.04 -1.23
N GLU A 22 -0.95 -9.02 -2.08
CA GLU A 22 -1.62 -10.34 -2.01
C GLU A 22 -1.17 -11.14 -0.80
N LYS A 23 0.09 -11.00 -0.40
CA LYS A 23 0.65 -11.62 0.80
C LYS A 23 0.76 -10.61 1.94
N LYS A 24 0.68 -11.15 3.16
CA LYS A 24 1.03 -10.41 4.36
C LYS A 24 2.52 -10.08 4.33
N ILE A 25 2.85 -8.81 4.54
CA ILE A 25 4.21 -8.30 4.62
C ILE A 25 4.59 -8.25 6.10
N GLU A 26 5.57 -9.03 6.53
CA GLU A 26 6.05 -9.02 7.92
C GLU A 26 7.40 -8.31 8.06
N ASN A 27 8.16 -8.22 6.97
CA ASN A 27 9.46 -7.55 6.92
C ASN A 27 9.69 -6.84 5.57
N GLU A 28 10.79 -6.11 5.47
CA GLU A 28 11.17 -5.38 4.25
C GLU A 28 11.47 -6.30 3.05
N SER A 29 12.05 -7.47 3.27
CA SER A 29 12.32 -8.43 2.20
C SER A 29 11.03 -8.91 1.55
N ASP A 30 9.98 -9.20 2.34
CA ASP A 30 8.66 -9.57 1.83
C ASP A 30 8.07 -8.45 0.96
N LEU A 31 8.20 -7.19 1.41
CA LEU A 31 7.74 -6.01 0.69
C LEU A 31 8.42 -5.91 -0.69
N VAL A 32 9.75 -5.99 -0.70
CA VAL A 32 10.55 -5.91 -1.94
C VAL A 32 10.19 -7.05 -2.88
N GLN A 33 10.00 -8.27 -2.37
CA GLN A 33 9.59 -9.41 -3.19
C GLN A 33 8.22 -9.19 -3.83
N GLU A 34 7.20 -8.74 -3.10
CA GLU A 34 5.86 -8.52 -3.67
C GLU A 34 5.85 -7.37 -4.69
N LEU A 35 6.62 -6.30 -4.43
CA LEU A 35 6.80 -5.20 -5.40
C LEU A 35 7.47 -5.69 -6.69
N ARG A 36 8.56 -6.45 -6.59
CA ARG A 36 9.27 -6.99 -7.78
C ARG A 36 8.44 -7.98 -8.56
N ASN A 37 7.57 -8.74 -7.88
CA ASN A 37 6.65 -9.67 -8.51
C ASN A 37 5.42 -9.00 -9.11
N GLY A 38 5.23 -7.68 -8.91
CA GLY A 38 4.08 -6.94 -9.44
C GLY A 38 2.74 -7.29 -8.79
N ARG A 39 2.75 -8.02 -7.67
CA ARG A 39 1.55 -8.51 -6.98
C ARG A 39 1.02 -7.49 -5.98
N PHE A 40 0.67 -6.31 -6.49
CA PHE A 40 0.12 -5.24 -5.67
C PHE A 40 -0.84 -4.35 -6.48
N THR A 41 -1.72 -3.65 -5.79
CA THR A 41 -2.66 -2.70 -6.41
C THR A 41 -2.92 -1.52 -5.48
N ALA A 42 -2.98 -0.32 -6.04
CA ALA A 42 -3.40 0.87 -5.32
C ALA A 42 -4.89 0.76 -4.97
N VAL A 43 -5.22 1.04 -3.72
CA VAL A 43 -6.59 1.05 -3.20
C VAL A 43 -6.89 2.38 -2.55
N LYS A 44 -8.14 2.81 -2.64
CA LYS A 44 -8.67 3.91 -1.81
C LYS A 44 -9.46 3.29 -0.68
N LEU A 45 -9.18 3.68 0.56
CA LEU A 45 -10.05 3.37 1.69
C LEU A 45 -11.05 4.52 1.77
N GLU A 46 -12.27 4.26 1.31
CA GLU A 46 -13.37 5.19 1.51
C GLU A 46 -13.73 5.21 2.99
N SER A 47 -13.92 6.41 3.53
CA SER A 47 -14.28 6.68 4.93
C SER A 47 -15.78 6.52 5.15
#